data_AF-A0A2D6XCF5-F1
#
_entry.id   AF-A0A2D6XCF5-F1
#
_cell.length_a   1.000
_cell.length_b   1.000
_cell.length_c   1.000
_cell.angle_alpha   90.00
_cell.angle_beta   90.00
_cell.angle_gamma   90.00
#
_symmetry.space_group_name_H-M   'P 1'
#
loop_
_entity.id
_entity.type
_entity.pdbx_description
1 polymer ?
#
loop_
_entity_poly.entity_id
_entity_poly.type
_entity_poly.pdbx_seq_one_letter_code
_entity_poly.pdbx_strand_id
1 'polypeptide(L)' 'MSKVWNGLHLKLKNITAARKYLRQFKDMSVVVRLDNNQDFALLTKAKFKMHGMRGVKIINGIDNPREYHYD' A
#
# COMPACT_ATOMS: atom_id res chain seq x y z
N MET A 1 -19.46 -10.40 15.44
CA MET A 1 -18.00 -10.26 15.33
C MET A 1 -17.70 -9.03 14.48
N SER A 2 -17.06 -8.00 15.05
CA SER A 2 -16.59 -6.84 14.28
C SER A 2 -15.45 -7.28 13.37
N LYS A 3 -15.59 -7.09 12.07
CA LYS A 3 -14.51 -7.37 11.11
C LYS A 3 -13.38 -6.38 11.39
N VAL A 4 -12.22 -6.88 11.85
CA VAL A 4 -11.03 -6.05 12.04
C VAL A 4 -10.32 -5.93 10.69
N TRP A 5 -10.35 -4.73 10.13
CA TRP A 5 -9.71 -4.42 8.86
C TRP A 5 -8.25 -4.08 9.10
N ASN A 6 -7.34 -4.99 8.76
CA ASN A 6 -5.90 -4.73 8.88
C ASN A 6 -5.36 -4.24 7.53
N GLY A 7 -5.10 -2.93 7.46
CA GLY A 7 -4.38 -2.27 6.38
C GLY A 7 -3.42 -1.24 6.95
N LEU A 8 -2.45 -0.82 6.15
CA LEU A 8 -1.48 0.20 6.56
C LEU A 8 -2.09 1.59 6.43
N HIS A 9 -1.97 2.37 7.51
CA HIS A 9 -2.32 3.79 7.55
C HIS A 9 -1.05 4.64 7.63
N LEU A 10 -0.48 4.99 6.48
CA LEU A 10 0.87 5.57 6.37
C LEU A 10 0.90 7.09 6.52
N LYS A 11 -0.24 7.78 6.39
CA LYS A 11 -0.37 9.25 6.51
C LYS A 11 0.56 9.99 5.54
N LEU A 12 0.63 9.54 4.28
CA LEU A 12 1.49 10.12 3.27
C LEU A 12 0.99 11.52 2.87
N LYS A 13 1.86 12.52 3.04
CA LYS A 13 1.51 13.93 2.75
C LYS A 13 1.55 14.26 1.26
N ASN A 14 2.42 13.61 0.49
CA ASN A 14 2.64 13.94 -0.91
C ASN A 14 3.30 12.77 -1.68
N ILE A 15 3.45 12.97 -2.99
CA ILE A 15 4.05 11.97 -3.89
C ILE A 15 5.52 11.68 -3.59
N THR A 16 6.27 12.64 -3.02
CA THR A 16 7.68 12.44 -2.65
C THR A 16 7.81 11.48 -1.48
N ALA A 17 6.94 11.61 -0.47
CA ALA A 17 6.86 10.66 0.64
C ALA A 17 6.48 9.26 0.15
N ALA A 18 5.49 9.16 -0.75
CA ALA A 18 5.08 7.89 -1.36
C ALA A 18 6.23 7.21 -2.14
N ARG A 19 6.98 7.97 -2.94
CA ARG A 19 8.18 7.45 -3.64
C ARG A 19 9.26 6.98 -2.67
N LYS A 20 9.51 7.74 -1.60
CA LYS A 20 10.50 7.38 -0.58
C LYS A 20 10.13 6.05 0.10
N TYR A 21 8.85 5.87 0.42
CA TYR A 21 8.32 4.62 0.98
C TYR A 21 8.52 3.46 -0.01
N LEU A 22 8.09 3.61 -1.27
CA LEU A 22 8.20 2.53 -2.28
C LEU A 22 9.65 2.12 -2.58
N ARG A 23 10.62 3.04 -2.48
CA ARG A 23 12.04 2.71 -2.71
C ARG A 23 12.58 1.64 -1.75
N GLN A 24 12.01 1.52 -0.55
CA GLN A 24 12.42 0.51 0.42
C GLN A 24 12.16 -0.91 -0.08
N PHE A 25 11.23 -1.06 -1.03
CA PHE A 25 10.84 -2.33 -1.63
C PHE A 25 11.32 -2.46 -3.08
N LYS A 26 12.21 -1.57 -3.53
CA LYS A 26 12.84 -1.71 -4.85
C LYS A 26 13.56 -3.06 -4.86
N ASP A 27 13.27 -3.87 -5.86
CA ASP A 27 13.81 -5.23 -6.04
C ASP A 27 13.21 -6.31 -5.12
N MET A 28 12.12 -5.99 -4.39
CA MET A 28 11.36 -6.96 -3.60
C MET A 28 9.99 -7.28 -4.24
N SER A 29 9.45 -8.46 -3.91
CA SER A 29 8.08 -8.85 -4.24
C SER A 29 7.18 -8.70 -3.00
N VAL A 30 6.47 -7.58 -2.90
CA VAL A 30 5.66 -7.25 -1.72
C VAL A 30 4.25 -6.83 -2.09
N VAL A 31 3.31 -7.11 -1.19
CA VAL A 31 1.93 -6.62 -1.28
C VAL A 31 1.73 -5.56 -0.19
N VAL A 32 1.52 -4.31 -0.60
CA VAL A 32 1.20 -3.19 0.27
C VAL A 32 -0.32 -3.01 0.26
N ARG A 33 -0.95 -3.30 1.39
CA ARG A 33 -2.40 -3.16 1.60
C ARG A 33 -2.67 -1.94 2.47
N LEU A 34 -3.57 -1.06 2.05
CA LEU A 34 -3.81 0.24 2.69
C LEU A 34 -5.25 0.32 3.17
N ASP A 35 -5.49 0.96 4.31
CA ASP A 35 -6.83 1.12 4.89
C ASP A 35 -7.45 2.51 4.61
N ASN A 36 -6.81 3.31 3.76
CA ASN A 36 -7.26 4.65 3.41
C ASN A 36 -7.01 4.96 1.92
N ASN A 37 -7.97 5.67 1.33
CA ASN A 37 -7.97 5.99 -0.10
C ASN A 37 -6.85 6.98 -0.49
N GLN A 38 -6.45 7.88 0.42
CA GLN A 38 -5.42 8.89 0.16
C GLN A 38 -4.05 8.22 -0.10
N ASP A 39 -3.61 7.35 0.82
CA ASP A 39 -2.35 6.64 0.68
C ASP A 39 -2.39 5.69 -0.52
N PHE A 40 -3.54 5.05 -0.78
CA PHE A 40 -3.72 4.18 -1.95
C PHE A 40 -3.51 4.96 -3.25
N ALA A 41 -4.14 6.11 -3.40
CA ALA A 41 -3.99 6.95 -4.58
C ALA A 41 -2.54 7.45 -4.74
N LEU A 42 -1.92 7.89 -3.64
CA LEU A 42 -0.54 8.40 -3.66
C LEU A 42 0.47 7.32 -4.02
N LEU A 43 0.39 6.14 -3.41
CA LEU A 43 1.30 5.03 -3.68
C LEU A 43 1.10 4.48 -5.08
N THR A 44 -0.15 4.35 -5.55
CA THR A 44 -0.44 3.90 -6.92
C THR A 44 0.17 4.86 -7.94
N LYS A 45 -0.06 6.18 -7.77
CA LYS A 45 0.51 7.22 -8.62
C LYS A 45 2.05 7.23 -8.57
N ALA A 46 2.64 7.03 -7.40
CA ALA A 46 4.10 6.96 -7.24
C ALA A 46 4.68 5.72 -7.96
N LYS A 47 4.06 4.55 -7.77
CA LYS A 47 4.46 3.29 -8.40
C LYS A 47 4.47 3.40 -9.93
N PHE A 48 3.42 3.96 -10.53
CA PHE A 48 3.35 4.17 -11.99
C PHE A 48 4.49 5.05 -12.53
N LYS A 49 5.02 5.96 -11.72
CA LYS A 49 6.12 6.86 -12.09
C LYS A 49 7.51 6.33 -11.75
N MET A 50 7.63 5.11 -11.25
CA MET A 50 8.89 4.52 -10.79
C MET A 50 9.22 3.26 -11.57
N HIS A 51 10.44 3.20 -12.13
CA HIS A 51 10.96 1.98 -12.74
C HIS A 51 11.33 0.93 -11.68
N GLY A 52 11.29 -0.35 -12.06
CA GLY A 52 11.67 -1.46 -11.17
C GLY A 52 10.62 -1.84 -10.11
N MET A 53 9.39 -1.33 -10.21
CA MET A 53 8.33 -1.60 -9.21
C MET A 53 7.39 -2.76 -9.58
N ARG A 54 7.80 -3.67 -10.49
CA ARG A 54 6.93 -4.77 -10.95
C ARG A 54 6.53 -5.72 -9.82
N GLY A 55 7.43 -5.98 -8.87
CA GLY A 55 7.19 -6.83 -7.70
C GLY A 55 6.30 -6.21 -6.62
N VAL A 56 6.04 -4.90 -6.67
CA VAL A 56 5.23 -4.22 -5.65
C VAL A 56 3.77 -4.18 -6.10
N LYS A 57 2.88 -4.88 -5.38
CA LYS A 57 1.43 -4.80 -5.58
C LYS A 57 0.81 -3.90 -4.52
N ILE A 58 0.02 -2.91 -4.95
CA ILE A 58 -0.70 -2.01 -4.05
C ILE A 58 -2.18 -2.40 -4.09
N ILE A 59 -2.81 -2.60 -2.93
CA ILE A 59 -4.21 -3.01 -2.81
C ILE A 59 -4.96 -1.99 -1.96
N ASN A 60 -6.14 -1.57 -2.45
CA ASN A 60 -7.09 -0.85 -1.61
C ASN A 60 -7.75 -1.85 -0.65
N GLY A 61 -7.36 -1.79 0.62
CA GLY A 61 -7.87 -2.67 1.67
C GLY A 61 -9.29 -2.33 2.09
N ILE A 62 -9.80 -1.14 1.77
CA ILE A 62 -11.22 -0.77 1.99
C ILE A 62 -12.11 -1.58 1.03
N ASP A 63 -11.78 -1.56 -0.26
CA ASP A 63 -12.58 -2.25 -1.29
C ASP A 63 -12.34 -3.77 -1.30
N ASN A 64 -11.17 -4.20 -0.81
CA ASN A 64 -10.79 -5.61 -0.79
C ASN A 64 -10.45 -6.03 0.64
N PRO A 65 -11.44 -6.26 1.53
CA PRO A 65 -11.19 -6.82 2.86
C PRO A 65 -10.32 -8.06 2.79
N ARG A 66 -9.47 -8.24 3.79
CA ARG A 66 -8.91 -9.58 4.06
C ARG A 66 -9.05 -9.82 5.54
N GLU A 67 -9.71 -10.92 5.84
CA GLU A 67 -9.81 -11.42 7.20
C GLU A 67 -8.46 -12.05 7.54
N TYR A 68 -7.91 -11.62 8.67
CA TYR A 68 -6.73 -12.24 9.25
C TYR A 68 -7.23 -13.03 10.45
N HIS A 69 -7.03 -14.34 10.42
CA HIS A 69 -7.17 -15.18 11.60
C HIS A 69 -5.79 -15.19 12.26
N TYR A 70 -5.72 -14.58 13.44
CA TYR A 70 -4.56 -14.73 14.32
C TYR A 70 -4.92 -15.84 15.30
N ASP A 71 -4.08 -16.87 15.35
CA ASP A 71 -4.16 -17.92 16.38
C ASP A 71 -3.88 -17.34 17.78
#